data_AF-C3Z487-F1
#
_entry.id   AF-C3Z487-F1
#
_cell.length_a   1.000
_cell.length_b   1.000
_cell.length_c   1.000
_cell.angle_alpha   90.00
_cell.angle_beta   90.00
_cell.angle_gamma   90.00
#
_symmetry.space_group_name_H-M   'P 1'
#
loop_
_entity.id
_entity.type
_entity.pdbx_description
1 polymer ?
#
loop_
_entity_poly.entity_id
_entity_poly.type
_entity_poly.pdbx_seq_one_letter_code
_entity_poly.pdbx_strand_id
1 'polypeptide(L)'
;MASKEKKEVVIPKTPADLQRMKLEKLMKNPDKLAPIPDGPRERKAPTAPEFVRDVMGSSAGAGSGEFHVYRGYRRRELFRQKHLDEHAKKESQRDEFEKKLDANRQAAEEKTAKKRAKRQKKKMKKKMKKLEEKKQTEEGNKGKIMVTSLFVP
;
A
#
# COMPACT_ATOMS: atom_id res chain seq x y z
N MET A 1 21.98 -9.15 -46.06
CA MET A 1 20.98 -8.07 -46.14
C MET A 1 19.62 -8.69 -45.85
N ALA A 2 19.09 -8.56 -44.62
CA ALA A 2 17.83 -9.20 -44.26
C ALA A 2 16.64 -8.49 -44.94
N SER A 3 15.90 -9.23 -45.75
CA SER A 3 14.69 -8.77 -46.45
C SER A 3 13.64 -8.30 -45.45
N LYS A 4 13.23 -7.04 -45.56
CA LYS A 4 12.21 -6.44 -44.70
C LYS A 4 10.83 -6.90 -45.19
N GLU A 5 10.33 -8.01 -44.65
CA GLU A 5 8.99 -8.51 -44.96
C GLU A 5 7.92 -7.46 -44.68
N LYS A 6 7.02 -7.26 -45.65
CA LYS A 6 5.89 -6.34 -45.56
C LYS A 6 4.89 -6.90 -44.54
N LYS A 7 4.80 -6.27 -43.37
CA LYS A 7 3.83 -6.66 -42.33
C LYS A 7 2.48 -6.04 -42.63
N GLU A 8 1.47 -6.89 -42.83
CA GLU A 8 0.08 -6.46 -42.94
C GLU A 8 -0.41 -5.88 -41.61
N VAL A 9 -1.17 -4.79 -41.67
CA VAL A 9 -1.68 -4.11 -40.48
C VAL A 9 -2.94 -4.84 -40.02
N VAL A 10 -2.78 -5.71 -39.03
CA VAL A 10 -3.90 -6.42 -38.40
C VAL A 10 -4.50 -5.53 -37.30
N ILE A 11 -5.78 -5.18 -37.43
CA ILE A 11 -6.53 -4.47 -36.39
C ILE A 11 -7.07 -5.51 -35.41
N PRO A 12 -6.71 -5.44 -34.11
CA PRO A 12 -7.16 -6.42 -33.13
C PRO A 12 -8.65 -6.21 -32.81
N LYS A 13 -9.40 -7.31 -32.76
CA LYS A 13 -10.84 -7.29 -32.45
C LYS A 13 -11.10 -7.65 -30.99
N THR A 14 -10.24 -8.47 -30.39
CA THR A 14 -10.35 -8.93 -29.00
C THR A 14 -9.19 -8.44 -28.13
N PRO A 15 -9.35 -8.37 -26.80
CA PRO A 15 -8.24 -8.08 -25.89
C PRO A 15 -7.12 -9.14 -25.95
N ALA A 16 -7.46 -10.39 -26.28
CA ALA A 16 -6.48 -11.45 -26.49
C ALA A 16 -5.60 -11.16 -27.72
N ASP A 17 -6.19 -10.66 -28.82
CA ASP A 17 -5.43 -10.26 -30.01
C ASP A 17 -4.45 -9.12 -29.71
N LEU A 18 -4.86 -8.14 -28.91
CA LEU A 18 -3.99 -7.04 -28.45
C LEU A 18 -2.79 -7.56 -27.66
N GLN A 19 -3.00 -8.51 -26.76
CA GLN A 19 -1.94 -9.12 -25.96
C GLN A 19 -1.01 -9.97 -26.85
N ARG A 20 -1.57 -10.79 -27.74
CA ARG A 20 -0.83 -11.60 -28.71
C ARG A 20 0.11 -10.73 -29.56
N MET A 21 -0.38 -9.61 -30.10
CA MET A 21 0.46 -8.69 -30.87
C MET A 21 1.59 -8.06 -30.05
N LYS A 22 1.32 -7.67 -28.79
CA LYS A 22 2.34 -7.13 -27.88
C LYS A 22 3.40 -8.19 -27.55
N LEU A 23 2.98 -9.43 -27.35
CA LEU A 23 3.84 -10.56 -27.07
C LEU A 23 4.70 -10.93 -28.28
N GLU A 24 4.11 -11.02 -29.47
CA GLU A 24 4.84 -11.20 -30.74
C GLU A 24 5.85 -10.07 -30.99
N LYS A 25 5.55 -8.84 -30.59
CA LYS A 25 6.50 -7.71 -30.66
C LYS A 25 7.68 -7.89 -29.71
N LEU A 26 7.43 -8.41 -28.50
CA LEU A 26 8.48 -8.64 -27.49
C LEU A 26 9.36 -9.84 -27.87
N MET A 27 8.76 -10.93 -28.33
CA MET A 27 9.46 -12.16 -28.74
C MET A 27 10.30 -12.01 -30.02
N LYS A 28 10.07 -10.97 -30.82
CA LYS A 28 10.92 -10.65 -31.99
C LYS A 28 12.38 -10.35 -31.60
N ASN A 29 12.63 -9.91 -30.36
CA ASN A 29 13.98 -9.65 -29.84
C ASN A 29 14.06 -10.13 -28.38
N PRO A 30 14.31 -11.42 -28.13
CA PRO A 30 14.30 -11.97 -26.77
C PRO A 30 15.47 -11.44 -25.90
N ASP A 31 16.60 -11.05 -26.50
CA ASP A 31 17.76 -10.55 -25.78
C ASP A 31 17.57 -9.11 -25.24
N LYS A 32 16.58 -8.38 -25.77
CA LYS A 32 16.31 -7.00 -25.34
C LYS A 32 15.42 -7.00 -24.10
N LEU A 33 15.94 -6.47 -23.00
CA LEU A 33 15.16 -6.26 -21.77
C LEU A 33 13.87 -5.48 -22.06
N ALA A 34 12.75 -5.98 -21.53
CA ALA A 34 11.46 -5.34 -21.65
C ALA A 34 11.47 -3.99 -20.91
N PRO A 35 11.05 -2.88 -21.54
CA PRO A 35 10.99 -1.58 -20.87
C PRO A 35 9.80 -1.58 -19.89
N ILE A 36 10.08 -1.88 -18.63
CA ILE A 36 9.13 -1.69 -17.53
C ILE A 36 9.19 -0.20 -17.16
N PRO A 37 8.09 0.55 -17.29
CA PRO A 37 8.09 1.95 -16.91
C PRO A 37 8.26 2.08 -15.40
N ASP A 38 9.14 2.99 -14.97
CA ASP A 38 9.13 3.46 -13.59
C ASP A 38 7.77 4.09 -13.27
N GLY A 39 7.35 4.00 -12.00
CA GLY A 39 6.09 4.58 -11.55
C GLY A 39 5.95 6.07 -11.91
N PRO A 40 4.70 6.61 -11.95
CA PRO A 40 4.47 8.00 -12.29
C PRO A 40 5.29 8.94 -11.39
N ARG A 41 6.17 9.75 -12.00
CA ARG A 41 6.96 10.73 -11.25
C ARG A 41 6.06 11.90 -10.85
N GLU A 42 6.13 12.30 -9.58
CA GLU A 42 5.42 13.48 -9.10
C GLU A 42 5.95 14.75 -9.79
N ARG A 43 5.03 15.61 -10.24
CA ARG A 43 5.37 16.86 -10.91
C ARG A 43 5.87 17.86 -9.87
N LYS A 44 7.17 18.06 -9.80
CA LYS A 44 7.78 19.03 -8.85
C LYS A 44 7.60 20.47 -9.33
N ALA A 45 7.45 21.39 -8.38
CA ALA A 45 7.59 22.81 -8.67
C ALA A 45 9.01 23.11 -9.21
N PRO A 46 9.15 24.01 -10.20
CA PRO A 46 10.47 24.38 -10.71
C PRO A 46 11.27 25.10 -9.62
N THR A 47 12.49 24.63 -9.37
CA THR A 47 13.42 25.28 -8.44
C THR A 47 13.84 26.64 -8.98
N ALA A 48 13.91 27.64 -8.10
CA ALA A 48 14.42 28.95 -8.48
C ALA A 48 15.92 28.85 -8.85
N PRO A 49 16.37 29.52 -9.92
CA PRO A 49 17.79 29.60 -10.23
C PRO A 49 18.53 30.35 -9.12
N GLU A 50 19.74 29.90 -8.81
CA GLU A 50 20.57 30.48 -7.74
C GLU A 50 21.03 31.91 -8.06
N PHE A 51 21.43 32.14 -9.32
CA PHE A 51 21.88 33.45 -9.78
C PHE A 51 21.11 33.87 -11.03
N VAL A 52 20.60 35.10 -10.99
CA VAL A 52 20.10 35.80 -12.18
C VAL A 52 21.23 36.70 -12.65
N ARG A 53 21.76 36.44 -13.84
CA ARG A 53 22.91 37.17 -14.40
C ARG A 53 22.50 38.44 -15.14
N ASP A 54 21.28 38.47 -15.66
CA ASP A 54 20.79 39.54 -16.54
C ASP A 54 19.99 40.61 -15.77
N VAL A 55 20.41 40.93 -14.54
CA VAL A 55 19.72 41.94 -13.72
C VAL A 55 20.16 43.33 -14.17
N MET A 56 19.22 44.10 -14.70
CA MET A 56 19.45 45.51 -15.03
C MET A 56 19.43 46.36 -13.74
N GLY A 57 20.15 47.49 -13.73
CA GLY A 57 20.30 48.34 -12.54
C GLY A 57 18.98 48.82 -11.95
N SER A 58 18.93 49.00 -10.63
CA SER A 58 17.69 49.28 -9.88
C SER A 58 16.97 50.59 -10.27
N SER A 59 17.69 51.55 -10.86
CA SER A 59 17.14 52.82 -11.35
C SER A 59 16.87 52.83 -12.86
N ALA A 60 17.12 51.72 -13.56
CA ALA A 60 16.86 51.61 -14.99
C ALA A 60 15.35 51.55 -15.27
N GLY A 61 14.92 52.14 -16.40
CA GLY A 61 13.52 52.12 -16.82
C GLY A 61 13.03 50.75 -17.26
N ALA A 62 11.71 50.60 -17.44
CA ALA A 62 11.12 49.36 -17.93
C ALA A 62 11.53 49.09 -19.39
N GLY A 63 12.28 48.01 -19.62
CA GLY A 63 12.63 47.54 -20.96
C GLY A 63 11.46 46.80 -21.64
N SER A 64 11.54 46.64 -22.97
CA SER A 64 10.52 45.94 -23.76
C SER A 64 10.34 44.46 -23.38
N GLY A 65 11.39 43.83 -22.81
CA GLY A 65 11.35 42.43 -22.36
C GLY A 65 10.80 42.23 -20.94
N GLU A 66 10.70 43.29 -20.14
CA GLU A 66 10.39 43.19 -18.70
C GLU A 66 8.99 42.60 -18.45
N PHE A 67 8.02 42.92 -19.32
CA PHE A 67 6.69 42.33 -19.25
C PHE A 67 6.70 40.80 -19.40
N HIS A 68 7.50 40.27 -20.33
CA HIS A 68 7.58 38.82 -20.55
C HIS A 68 8.31 38.10 -19.43
N VAL A 69 9.31 38.77 -18.84
CA VAL A 69 10.02 38.31 -17.64
C VAL A 69 9.03 38.18 -16.47
N TYR A 70 8.26 39.23 -16.16
CA TYR A 70 7.21 39.19 -15.14
C TYR A 70 6.18 38.09 -15.40
N ARG A 71 5.67 37.97 -16.63
CA ARG A 71 4.70 36.92 -17.00
C ARG A 71 5.24 35.51 -16.73
N GLY A 72 6.52 35.26 -17.05
CA GLY A 72 7.20 34.00 -16.77
C GLY A 72 7.32 33.72 -15.27
N TYR A 73 7.78 34.71 -14.49
CA TYR A 73 7.87 34.61 -13.03
C TYR A 73 6.51 34.37 -12.38
N ARG A 74 5.48 35.13 -12.75
CA ARG A 74 4.13 34.97 -12.21
C ARG A 74 3.57 33.57 -12.48
N ARG A 75 3.78 33.02 -13.68
CA ARG A 75 3.34 31.66 -14.00
C ARG A 75 4.06 30.61 -13.17
N ARG A 76 5.39 30.74 -13.01
CA ARG A 76 6.19 29.85 -12.15
C ARG A 76 5.72 29.91 -10.70
N GLU A 77 5.48 31.11 -10.20
CA GLU A 77 5.07 31.32 -8.82
C GLU A 77 3.66 30.80 -8.55
N LEU A 78 2.69 31.07 -9.42
CA LEU A 78 1.34 30.51 -9.30
C LEU A 78 1.35 28.97 -9.36
N PHE A 79 2.17 28.39 -10.23
CA PHE A 79 2.33 26.94 -10.29
C PHE A 79 2.93 26.38 -9.00
N ARG A 80 3.96 27.06 -8.45
CA ARG A 80 4.59 26.69 -7.18
C ARG A 80 3.59 26.75 -6.01
N GLN A 81 2.81 27.83 -5.91
CA GLN A 81 1.79 27.99 -4.87
C GLN A 81 0.72 26.90 -4.96
N LYS A 82 0.17 26.66 -6.16
CA LYS A 82 -0.81 25.58 -6.37
C LYS A 82 -0.26 24.21 -5.99
N HIS A 83 0.97 23.90 -6.39
CA HIS A 83 1.62 22.64 -6.03
C HIS A 83 1.77 22.50 -4.51
N LEU A 84 2.16 23.56 -3.80
CA LEU A 84 2.30 23.55 -2.35
C LEU A 84 0.95 23.31 -1.67
N ASP A 85 -0.10 24.00 -2.11
CA ASP A 85 -1.46 23.86 -1.57
C ASP A 85 -2.03 22.46 -1.82
N GLU A 86 -1.85 21.92 -3.02
CA GLU A 86 -2.29 20.56 -3.39
C GLU A 86 -1.54 19.49 -2.57
N HIS A 87 -0.23 19.64 -2.41
CA HIS A 87 0.58 18.74 -1.60
C HIS A 87 0.15 18.78 -0.12
N ALA A 88 -0.02 19.98 0.45
CA ALA A 88 -0.47 20.13 1.83
C ALA A 88 -1.84 19.47 2.07
N LYS A 89 -2.80 19.66 1.15
CA LYS A 89 -4.12 19.01 1.21
C LYS A 89 -4.04 17.49 1.08
N LYS A 90 -3.18 16.98 0.20
CA LYS A 90 -3.00 15.53 0.00
C LYS A 90 -2.39 14.89 1.25
N GLU A 91 -1.38 15.50 1.85
CA GLU A 91 -0.75 15.01 3.08
C GLU A 91 -1.73 15.05 4.25
N SER A 92 -2.49 16.14 4.43
CA SER A 92 -3.47 16.22 5.52
C SER A 92 -4.56 15.14 5.40
N GLN A 93 -5.07 14.91 4.18
CA GLN A 93 -6.05 13.86 3.92
C GLN A 93 -5.47 12.46 4.14
N ARG A 94 -4.19 12.24 3.81
CA ARG A 94 -3.51 10.95 4.04
C ARG A 94 -3.39 10.69 5.55
N ASP A 95 -2.94 11.68 6.30
CA ASP A 95 -2.74 11.57 7.75
C ASP A 95 -4.07 11.33 8.48
N GLU A 96 -5.14 12.02 8.06
CA GLU A 96 -6.49 11.80 8.58
C GLU A 96 -6.99 10.38 8.28
N PHE A 97 -6.76 9.89 7.06
CA PHE A 97 -7.15 8.56 6.65
C PHE A 97 -6.39 7.48 7.42
N GLU A 98 -5.07 7.63 7.60
CA GLU A 98 -4.23 6.70 8.34
C GLU A 98 -4.65 6.63 9.81
N LYS A 99 -4.85 7.78 10.47
CA LYS A 99 -5.38 7.85 11.85
C LYS A 99 -6.71 7.12 11.98
N LYS A 100 -7.61 7.29 11.01
CA LYS A 100 -8.91 6.62 11.00
C LYS A 100 -8.78 5.10 10.81
N LEU A 101 -7.86 4.66 9.96
CA LEU A 101 -7.59 3.25 9.73
C LEU A 101 -7.07 2.58 11.01
N ASP A 102 -6.12 3.22 11.68
CA ASP A 102 -5.53 2.73 12.93
C ASP A 102 -6.55 2.68 14.07
N ALA A 103 -7.35 3.73 14.23
CA ALA A 103 -8.43 3.75 15.22
C ALA A 103 -9.44 2.61 14.99
N ASN A 104 -9.82 2.37 13.73
CA ASN A 104 -10.72 1.26 13.39
C ASN A 104 -10.09 -0.10 13.67
N ARG A 105 -8.79 -0.26 13.36
CA ARG A 105 -8.04 -1.48 13.65
C ARG A 105 -7.96 -1.76 15.15
N GLN A 106 -7.59 -0.77 15.95
CA GLN A 106 -7.54 -0.87 17.41
C GLN A 106 -8.92 -1.22 17.99
N ALA A 107 -9.98 -0.53 17.57
CA ALA A 107 -11.33 -0.82 18.02
C ALA A 107 -11.80 -2.25 17.66
N ALA A 108 -11.41 -2.76 16.49
CA ALA A 108 -11.70 -4.14 16.08
C ALA A 108 -10.90 -5.17 16.89
N GLU A 109 -9.62 -4.88 17.17
CA GLU A 109 -8.73 -5.70 17.97
C GLU A 109 -9.19 -5.77 19.42
N GLU A 110 -9.58 -4.66 20.04
CA GLU A 110 -10.14 -4.61 21.41
C GLU A 110 -11.43 -5.44 21.53
N LYS A 111 -12.36 -5.27 20.59
CA LYS A 111 -13.61 -6.05 20.55
C LYS A 111 -13.31 -7.54 20.41
N THR A 112 -12.38 -7.89 19.54
CA THR A 112 -11.94 -9.28 19.32
C THR A 112 -11.22 -9.85 20.53
N ALA A 113 -10.33 -9.09 21.17
CA ALA A 113 -9.58 -9.47 22.37
C ALA A 113 -10.51 -9.72 23.55
N LYS A 114 -11.48 -8.82 23.81
CA LYS A 114 -12.50 -9.00 24.85
C LYS A 114 -13.31 -10.27 24.64
N LYS A 115 -13.75 -10.55 23.40
CA LYS A 115 -14.48 -11.78 23.06
C LYS A 115 -13.58 -13.02 23.17
N ARG A 116 -12.33 -12.95 22.75
CA ARG A 116 -11.32 -14.02 22.85
C ARG A 116 -11.04 -14.37 24.30
N ALA A 117 -10.81 -13.38 25.18
CA ALA A 117 -10.59 -13.58 26.60
C ALA A 117 -11.79 -14.27 27.27
N LYS A 118 -13.03 -13.87 26.95
CA LYS A 118 -14.24 -14.55 27.43
C LYS A 118 -14.29 -16.02 27.01
N ARG A 119 -13.97 -16.33 25.75
CA ARG A 119 -13.93 -17.72 25.23
C ARG A 119 -12.82 -18.54 25.89
N GLN A 120 -11.63 -17.97 26.09
CA GLN A 120 -10.52 -18.64 26.76
C GLN A 120 -10.85 -18.94 28.23
N LYS A 121 -11.42 -17.99 28.98
CA LYS A 121 -11.89 -18.24 30.35
C LYS A 121 -12.91 -19.39 30.40
N LYS A 122 -13.89 -19.41 29.49
CA LYS A 122 -14.86 -20.53 29.37
C LYS A 122 -14.18 -21.86 29.02
N LYS A 123 -13.20 -21.86 28.11
CA LYS A 123 -12.43 -23.06 27.72
C LYS A 123 -11.62 -23.61 28.89
N MET A 124 -10.97 -22.74 29.68
CA MET A 124 -10.20 -23.13 30.86
C MET A 124 -11.12 -23.72 31.95
N LYS A 125 -12.26 -23.08 32.24
CA LYS A 125 -13.26 -23.64 33.19
C LYS A 125 -13.77 -25.01 32.77
N LYS A 126 -14.09 -25.22 31.48
CA LYS A 126 -14.51 -26.53 30.96
C LYS A 126 -13.40 -27.58 31.07
N LYS A 127 -12.14 -27.20 30.81
CA LYS A 127 -10.99 -28.10 30.98
C LYS A 127 -10.81 -28.52 32.44
N MET A 128 -10.89 -27.57 33.39
CA MET A 128 -10.78 -27.86 34.82
C MET A 128 -11.88 -28.80 35.29
N LYS A 129 -13.15 -28.55 34.92
CA LYS A 129 -14.25 -29.47 35.24
C LYS A 129 -14.03 -30.88 34.70
N LYS A 130 -13.59 -31.01 33.44
CA LYS A 130 -13.28 -32.32 32.85
C LYS A 130 -12.12 -33.03 33.54
N LEU A 131 -11.14 -32.28 34.06
CA LEU A 131 -10.03 -32.82 34.86
C LEU A 131 -10.50 -33.29 36.24
N GLU A 132 -11.38 -32.53 36.90
CA GLU A 132 -12.01 -32.90 38.17
C GLU A 132 -12.90 -34.15 38.03
N GLU A 133 -13.75 -34.19 36.99
CA GLU A 133 -14.57 -35.36 36.67
C GLU A 133 -13.72 -36.61 36.42
N LYS A 134 -12.60 -36.47 35.70
CA LYS A 134 -11.62 -37.56 35.49
C LYS A 134 -10.94 -38.01 36.79
N LYS A 135 -10.55 -37.08 37.67
CA LYS A 135 -9.97 -37.42 38.97
C LYS A 135 -10.96 -38.17 39.85
N GLN A 136 -12.22 -37.74 39.89
CA GLN A 136 -13.28 -38.43 40.64
C GLN A 136 -13.59 -39.82 40.07
N THR A 137 -13.56 -39.99 38.74
CA THR A 137 -13.71 -41.33 38.13
C THR A 137 -12.51 -42.22 38.44
N GLU A 138 -11.28 -41.70 38.42
CA GLU A 138 -10.07 -42.45 38.79
C GLU A 138 -10.04 -42.83 40.28
N GLU A 139 -10.42 -41.93 41.20
CA GLU A 139 -10.51 -42.22 42.64
C GLU A 139 -11.65 -43.20 42.95
N GLY A 140 -12.80 -43.08 42.29
CA GLY A 140 -13.89 -44.05 42.39
C GLY A 140 -13.49 -45.43 41.86
N ASN A 141 -12.64 -45.51 40.82
CA ASN A 141 -12.12 -46.77 40.30
C ASN A 141 -11.06 -47.38 41.24
N LYS A 142 -10.17 -46.57 41.81
CA LYS A 142 -9.18 -47.03 42.82
C LYS A 142 -9.83 -47.51 44.10
N GLY A 143 -10.87 -46.82 44.58
CA GLY A 143 -11.66 -47.25 45.73
C GLY A 143 -12.38 -48.58 45.48
N LYS A 144 -12.92 -48.79 44.27
CA LYS A 144 -13.47 -50.08 43.87
C LYS A 144 -12.42 -51.19 43.82
N ILE A 145 -11.24 -50.92 43.27
CA ILE A 145 -10.13 -51.90 43.18
C ILE A 145 -9.63 -52.30 44.58
N MET A 146 -9.49 -51.35 45.52
CA MET A 146 -9.06 -51.66 46.90
C MET A 146 -10.14 -52.43 47.69
N VAL A 147 -11.42 -52.11 47.51
CA VAL A 147 -12.51 -52.87 48.16
C VAL A 147 -12.59 -54.30 47.59
N THR A 148 -12.32 -54.49 46.30
CA THR A 148 -12.26 -55.84 45.70
C THR A 148 -10.99 -56.62 46.09
N SER A 149 -9.89 -55.97 46.47
CA SER A 149 -8.67 -56.66 46.93
C SER A 149 -8.66 -56.97 48.42
N LEU A 150 -9.54 -56.36 49.21
CA LEU A 150 -9.75 -56.63 50.64
C LEU A 150 -10.79 -57.74 50.90
N PHE A 151 -11.36 -58.32 49.83
CA PHE A 151 -12.31 -59.42 49.89
C PHE A 151 -11.80 -60.59 49.03
N VAL A 152 -10.74 -61.25 49.49
CA VAL A 152 -10.41 -62.63 49.08
C VAL A 152 -10.07 -63.37 50.38
N PRO A 153 -10.76 -64.49 50.69
CA PRO A 153 -10.61 -65.23 51.95
C PRO A 153 -9.22 -65.86 52.12
#